data_AF-A0A086T6C0-F1
#
_entry.id   AF-A0A086T6C0-F1
#
_cell.length_a   1.000
_cell.length_b   1.000
_cell.length_c   1.000
_cell.angle_alpha   90.00
_cell.angle_beta   90.00
_cell.angle_gamma   90.00
#
_symmetry.space_group_name_H-M   'P 1'
#
loop_
_entity.id
_entity.type
_entity.pdbx_description
1 polymer ?
#
loop_
_entity_poly.entity_id
_entity_poly.type
_entity_poly.pdbx_seq_one_letter_code
_entity_poly.pdbx_strand_id
1 'polypeptide(L)'
;MKTSLAFVAPIVALGAAAPQKRDETSTCEYYKGFETPGYGVGNWVEENYVPETAEQCLTLDSYTDESVSYHANFTYSPAADWMVGFPNAGVKGLERARLEDHESIPTSWDWSMQGTDVTASVNYVLNGNSNCINDFPTWSMSIWLGTFGGLEPNDSTGKTGDLVDTVDMAGVAFDVYRIPDPSGWPLVMWVFQARENQTSFSGDLVEFLKWVGENESVALGCLWYLAAGADIYGGTGGTFTTSEFSAKQILASA
;
A
#
# COMPACT_ATOMS: atom_id res chain seq x y z
N MET A 1 -61.34 33.30 41.76
CA MET A 1 -61.06 33.02 40.33
C MET A 1 -59.57 32.78 40.19
N LYS A 2 -59.14 31.53 39.94
CA LYS A 2 -57.75 31.19 39.62
C LYS A 2 -57.76 30.67 38.18
N THR A 3 -57.20 31.45 37.27
CA THR A 3 -57.02 31.11 35.86
C THR A 3 -55.72 30.31 35.71
N SER A 4 -55.84 29.03 35.35
CA SER A 4 -54.70 28.22 34.92
C SER A 4 -54.36 28.53 33.46
N LEU A 5 -53.14 29.00 33.22
CA LEU A 5 -52.53 29.05 31.88
C LEU A 5 -52.00 27.65 31.53
N ALA A 6 -52.46 27.08 30.42
CA ALA A 6 -51.87 25.89 29.82
C ALA A 6 -50.71 26.31 28.90
N PHE A 7 -49.50 25.81 29.18
CA PHE A 7 -48.34 25.91 28.30
C PHE A 7 -48.49 24.89 27.16
N VAL A 8 -48.52 25.36 25.91
CA VAL A 8 -48.41 24.52 24.71
C VAL A 8 -46.93 24.46 24.33
N ALA A 9 -46.32 23.27 24.40
CA ALA A 9 -44.96 23.04 23.93
C ALA A 9 -44.94 22.90 22.39
N PRO A 10 -44.00 23.53 21.68
CA PRO A 10 -43.88 23.34 20.23
C PRO A 10 -43.26 21.98 19.92
N ILE A 11 -43.91 21.22 19.04
CA ILE A 11 -43.35 20.01 18.42
C ILE A 11 -42.33 20.48 17.38
N VAL A 12 -41.05 20.29 17.67
CA VAL A 12 -39.98 20.44 16.69
C VAL A 12 -40.00 19.21 15.78
N ALA A 13 -40.42 19.39 14.53
CA ALA A 13 -40.28 18.36 13.51
C ALA A 13 -38.79 18.20 13.18
N LEU A 14 -38.20 17.04 13.49
CA LEU A 14 -36.92 16.64 12.92
C LEU A 14 -37.11 16.46 11.41
N GLY A 15 -36.64 17.42 10.62
CA GLY A 15 -36.48 17.22 9.19
C GLY A 15 -35.47 16.09 8.95
N ALA A 16 -35.89 15.04 8.25
CA ALA A 16 -34.96 14.04 7.74
C ALA A 16 -33.95 14.76 6.83
N ALA A 17 -32.66 14.64 7.15
CA ALA A 17 -31.59 15.16 6.31
C ALA A 17 -31.74 14.55 4.90
N ALA A 18 -31.75 15.40 3.87
CA ALA A 18 -31.71 14.95 2.49
C ALA A 18 -30.44 14.12 2.26
N PRO A 19 -30.47 13.05 1.45
CA PRO A 19 -29.27 12.30 1.11
C PRO A 19 -28.23 13.23 0.49
N GLN A 20 -27.10 13.40 1.17
CA GLN A 20 -25.93 14.08 0.62
C GLN A 20 -25.43 13.26 -0.57
N LYS A 21 -25.12 13.94 -1.68
CA LYS A 21 -24.44 13.36 -2.84
C LYS A 21 -23.13 12.75 -2.32
N ARG A 22 -22.92 11.43 -2.41
CA ARG A 22 -21.60 10.87 -2.11
C ARG A 22 -20.59 11.50 -3.06
N ASP A 23 -19.44 11.89 -2.51
CA ASP A 23 -18.28 12.30 -3.30
C ASP A 23 -17.96 11.23 -4.34
N GLU A 24 -17.35 11.64 -5.45
CA GLU A 24 -16.88 10.74 -6.50
C GLU A 24 -16.05 9.62 -5.85
N THR A 25 -16.48 8.35 -5.97
CA THR A 25 -15.78 7.20 -5.38
C THR A 25 -14.87 6.51 -6.39
N SER A 26 -14.74 7.04 -7.60
CA SER A 26 -13.97 6.43 -8.69
C SER A 26 -13.20 7.49 -9.48
N THR A 27 -12.00 7.16 -9.93
CA THR A 27 -11.18 8.07 -10.75
C THR A 27 -10.27 7.31 -11.69
N CYS A 28 -10.10 7.83 -12.89
CA CYS A 28 -9.11 7.36 -13.87
C CYS A 28 -7.98 8.37 -14.06
N GLU A 29 -7.98 9.47 -13.31
CA GLU A 29 -6.96 10.50 -13.43
C GLU A 29 -5.62 9.99 -12.89
N TYR A 30 -4.53 10.35 -13.57
CA TYR A 30 -3.18 10.02 -13.11
C TYR A 30 -2.90 10.76 -11.80
N TYR A 31 -2.24 10.05 -10.88
CA TYR A 31 -1.84 10.59 -9.57
C TYR A 31 -3.00 11.11 -8.69
N LYS A 32 -4.27 10.88 -9.05
CA LYS A 32 -5.43 11.19 -8.19
C LYS A 32 -5.69 10.02 -7.23
N GLY A 33 -6.45 10.31 -6.17
CA GLY A 33 -6.84 9.33 -5.18
C GLY A 33 -7.93 9.87 -4.26
N PHE A 34 -8.14 9.17 -3.15
CA PHE A 34 -9.13 9.47 -2.12
C PHE A 34 -8.46 9.53 -0.76
N GLU A 35 -8.91 10.47 0.06
CA GLU A 35 -8.46 10.61 1.43
C GLU A 35 -9.50 10.04 2.39
N THR A 36 -9.05 9.17 3.30
CA THR A 36 -9.83 8.66 4.42
C THR A 36 -9.14 9.08 5.73
N PRO A 37 -9.76 8.84 6.91
CA PRO A 37 -9.10 9.12 8.18
C PRO A 37 -7.77 8.38 8.35
N GLY A 38 -7.75 7.07 8.06
CA GLY A 38 -6.57 6.20 8.26
C GLY A 38 -5.68 6.00 7.03
N TYR A 39 -6.19 6.26 5.82
CA TYR A 39 -5.51 5.90 4.56
C TYR A 39 -5.64 6.95 3.48
N GLY A 40 -4.60 7.10 2.66
CA GLY A 40 -4.68 7.73 1.34
C GLY A 40 -4.70 6.64 0.27
N VAL A 41 -5.75 6.57 -0.54
CA VAL A 41 -5.94 5.54 -1.56
C VAL A 41 -5.69 6.14 -2.94
N GLY A 42 -4.57 5.79 -3.57
CA GLY A 42 -4.07 6.42 -4.78
C GLY A 42 -4.20 5.53 -6.02
N ASN A 43 -4.54 6.14 -7.16
CA ASN A 43 -4.53 5.46 -8.46
C ASN A 43 -3.08 5.31 -8.96
N TRP A 44 -2.28 6.37 -8.80
CA TRP A 44 -0.85 6.46 -9.12
C TRP A 44 -0.44 5.75 -10.43
N VAL A 45 -0.52 6.49 -11.53
CA VAL A 45 -0.16 6.00 -12.87
C VAL A 45 1.02 6.85 -13.35
N GLU A 46 2.12 6.21 -13.74
CA GLU A 46 3.32 6.90 -14.21
C GLU A 46 3.15 7.31 -15.68
N GLU A 47 2.74 8.57 -15.89
CA GLU A 47 2.34 9.12 -17.19
C GLU A 47 3.39 8.89 -18.29
N ASN A 48 4.68 8.93 -17.94
CA ASN A 48 5.78 8.79 -18.89
C ASN A 48 5.92 7.37 -19.47
N TYR A 49 5.33 6.36 -18.84
CA TYR A 49 5.41 4.96 -19.25
C TYR A 49 4.08 4.38 -19.72
N VAL A 50 3.03 5.20 -19.84
CA VAL A 50 1.69 4.76 -20.26
C VAL A 50 1.67 4.51 -21.78
N PRO A 51 1.43 3.27 -22.24
CA PRO A 51 1.15 3.00 -23.66
C PRO A 51 -0.06 3.78 -24.15
N GLU A 52 -0.16 4.09 -25.46
CA GLU A 52 -1.30 4.86 -26.01
C GLU A 52 -2.69 4.24 -25.71
N THR A 53 -2.76 2.94 -25.43
CA THR A 53 -4.01 2.20 -25.16
C THR A 53 -4.22 1.86 -23.69
N ALA A 54 -3.39 2.42 -22.82
CA ALA A 54 -3.45 2.09 -21.41
C ALA A 54 -4.52 2.87 -20.65
N GLU A 55 -5.17 2.18 -19.72
CA GLU A 55 -6.24 2.71 -18.90
C GLU A 55 -6.10 2.13 -17.49
N GLN A 56 -6.28 2.96 -16.47
CA GLN A 56 -6.46 2.49 -15.10
C GLN A 56 -7.41 3.40 -14.34
N CYS A 57 -8.42 2.80 -13.72
CA CYS A 57 -9.41 3.49 -12.90
C CYS A 57 -9.49 2.85 -11.51
N LEU A 58 -9.28 3.66 -10.48
CA LEU A 58 -9.38 3.30 -9.07
C LEU A 58 -10.78 3.61 -8.55
N THR A 59 -11.33 2.72 -7.73
CA THR A 59 -12.58 2.95 -7.00
C THR A 59 -12.38 2.63 -5.51
N LEU A 60 -12.71 3.61 -4.65
CA LEU A 60 -12.80 3.42 -3.21
C LEU A 60 -14.15 2.78 -2.88
N ASP A 61 -14.13 1.53 -2.42
CA ASP A 61 -15.35 0.77 -2.15
C ASP A 61 -15.91 1.06 -0.76
N SER A 62 -15.05 1.01 0.27
CA SER A 62 -15.43 1.29 1.66
C SER A 62 -14.21 1.62 2.52
N TYR A 63 -14.45 2.25 3.67
CA TYR A 63 -13.42 2.49 4.69
C TYR A 63 -14.02 2.60 6.08
N THR A 64 -13.19 2.33 7.08
CA THR A 64 -13.39 2.64 8.49
C THR A 64 -12.19 3.45 9.00
N ASP A 65 -12.11 3.70 10.31
CA ASP A 65 -10.91 4.28 10.90
C ASP A 65 -9.72 3.30 10.90
N GLU A 66 -9.97 1.99 10.76
CA GLU A 66 -8.97 0.93 10.91
C GLU A 66 -8.67 0.18 9.62
N SER A 67 -9.61 0.16 8.65
CA SER A 67 -9.47 -0.60 7.41
C SER A 67 -10.00 0.12 6.18
N VAL A 68 -9.55 -0.31 5.01
CA VAL A 68 -9.97 0.23 3.70
C VAL A 68 -10.14 -0.89 2.68
N SER A 69 -11.09 -0.71 1.77
CA SER A 69 -11.30 -1.60 0.62
C SER A 69 -11.41 -0.78 -0.66
N TYR A 70 -10.77 -1.26 -1.72
CA TYR A 70 -10.74 -0.58 -3.01
C TYR A 70 -10.44 -1.57 -4.13
N HIS A 71 -10.71 -1.16 -5.37
CA HIS A 71 -10.26 -1.89 -6.53
C HIS A 71 -9.77 -0.95 -7.63
N ALA A 72 -8.90 -1.47 -8.49
CA ALA A 72 -8.47 -0.81 -9.70
C ALA A 72 -8.72 -1.73 -10.90
N ASN A 73 -9.39 -1.21 -11.91
CA ASN A 73 -9.48 -1.86 -13.22
C ASN A 73 -8.37 -1.30 -14.10
N PHE A 74 -7.68 -2.15 -14.86
CA PHE A 74 -6.57 -1.73 -15.68
C PHE A 74 -6.48 -2.47 -17.00
N THR A 75 -5.87 -1.82 -17.99
CA THR A 75 -5.35 -2.44 -19.19
C THR A 75 -4.04 -1.76 -19.55
N TYR A 76 -2.97 -2.55 -19.63
CA TYR A 76 -1.63 -2.14 -20.02
C TYR A 76 -1.13 -3.16 -21.04
N SER A 77 -1.27 -2.85 -22.33
CA SER A 77 -0.93 -3.78 -23.41
C SER A 77 -0.16 -3.06 -24.53
N PRO A 78 0.99 -3.60 -24.97
CA PRO A 78 1.73 -4.72 -24.36
C PRO A 78 2.20 -4.38 -22.93
N ALA A 79 2.68 -5.39 -22.19
CA ALA A 79 3.35 -5.15 -20.92
C ALA A 79 4.54 -4.20 -21.14
N ALA A 80 4.70 -3.21 -20.27
CA ALA A 80 5.83 -2.30 -20.30
C ALA A 80 7.06 -2.93 -19.62
N ASP A 81 8.24 -2.46 -20.00
CA ASP A 81 9.50 -2.83 -19.32
C ASP A 81 9.62 -2.21 -17.91
N TRP A 82 8.68 -1.32 -17.56
CA TRP A 82 8.65 -0.53 -16.34
C TRP A 82 7.26 -0.56 -15.72
N MET A 83 7.19 -0.37 -14.40
CA MET A 83 5.92 -0.25 -13.72
C MET A 83 5.14 0.97 -14.26
N VAL A 84 3.88 0.75 -14.63
CA VAL A 84 2.98 1.78 -15.19
C VAL A 84 1.99 2.26 -14.15
N GLY A 85 1.44 1.36 -13.33
CA GLY A 85 0.44 1.69 -12.32
C GLY A 85 0.80 1.15 -10.95
N PHE A 86 0.47 1.91 -9.89
CA PHE A 86 0.58 1.50 -8.49
C PHE A 86 -0.70 1.85 -7.70
N PRO A 87 -1.85 1.20 -7.98
CA PRO A 87 -3.04 1.39 -7.17
C PRO A 87 -2.80 0.88 -5.74
N ASN A 88 -2.78 1.79 -4.76
CA ASN A 88 -2.33 1.51 -3.40
C ASN A 88 -3.16 2.21 -2.34
N ALA A 89 -3.08 1.70 -1.11
CA ALA A 89 -3.51 2.37 0.10
C ALA A 89 -2.29 2.63 1.01
N GLY A 90 -1.95 3.91 1.18
CA GLY A 90 -0.92 4.37 2.11
C GLY A 90 -1.47 4.67 3.50
N VAL A 91 -0.81 4.19 4.54
CA VAL A 91 -1.16 4.45 5.94
C VAL A 91 -0.86 5.90 6.29
N LYS A 92 -1.85 6.59 6.86
CA LYS A 92 -1.72 7.98 7.31
C LYS A 92 -1.37 8.06 8.78
N GLY A 93 -0.75 9.17 9.15
CA GLY A 93 -0.47 9.48 10.55
C GLY A 93 0.63 8.61 11.16
N LEU A 94 1.48 7.98 10.35
CA LEU A 94 2.70 7.35 10.84
C LEU A 94 3.58 8.41 11.53
N GLU A 95 3.97 8.13 12.75
CA GLU A 95 4.98 8.91 13.45
C GLU A 95 6.37 8.54 12.92
N ARG A 96 7.19 9.57 12.67
CA ARG A 96 8.60 9.42 12.33
C ARG A 96 9.37 8.96 13.59
N ALA A 97 9.29 7.67 13.88
CA ALA A 97 9.93 7.03 15.03
C ALA A 97 11.13 6.18 14.60
N ARG A 98 12.08 5.95 15.50
CA ARG A 98 13.18 5.03 15.20
C ARG A 98 12.67 3.60 15.22
N LEU A 99 13.31 2.71 14.47
CA LEU A 99 12.91 1.31 14.42
C LEU A 99 12.94 0.64 15.80
N GLU A 100 13.89 1.02 16.66
CA GLU A 100 13.99 0.56 18.06
C GLU A 100 12.79 0.95 18.93
N ASP A 101 12.05 2.00 18.55
CA ASP A 101 10.85 2.47 19.24
C ASP A 101 9.57 1.79 18.73
N HIS A 102 9.65 0.99 17.65
CA HIS A 102 8.50 0.26 17.13
C HIS A 102 8.31 -1.04 17.92
N GLU A 103 7.21 -1.11 18.67
CA GLU A 103 6.81 -2.35 19.33
C GLU A 103 6.25 -3.33 18.31
N SER A 104 5.34 -2.86 17.45
CA SER A 104 4.62 -3.68 16.47
C SER A 104 4.06 -2.84 15.33
N ILE A 105 3.95 -3.44 14.15
CA ILE A 105 3.23 -2.91 13.00
C ILE A 105 2.30 -4.03 12.49
N PRO A 106 1.21 -4.36 13.22
CA PRO A 106 0.29 -5.40 12.79
C PRO A 106 -0.39 -5.00 11.48
N THR A 107 -0.55 -5.98 10.59
CA THR A 107 -1.30 -5.84 9.34
C THR A 107 -2.17 -7.04 9.05
N SER A 108 -3.26 -6.81 8.33
CA SER A 108 -4.06 -7.82 7.67
C SER A 108 -4.43 -7.32 6.28
N TRP A 109 -4.32 -8.17 5.27
CA TRP A 109 -4.64 -7.82 3.89
C TRP A 109 -5.20 -9.00 3.12
N ASP A 110 -6.42 -8.80 2.61
CA ASP A 110 -7.09 -9.69 1.67
C ASP A 110 -7.19 -9.02 0.31
N TRP A 111 -6.67 -9.70 -0.71
CA TRP A 111 -6.61 -9.17 -2.07
C TRP A 111 -6.85 -10.25 -3.13
N SER A 112 -7.16 -9.81 -4.34
CA SER A 112 -7.22 -10.67 -5.53
C SER A 112 -6.76 -9.93 -6.77
N MET A 113 -6.27 -10.68 -7.75
CA MET A 113 -5.84 -10.19 -9.06
C MET A 113 -6.48 -11.05 -10.14
N GLN A 114 -7.10 -10.42 -11.13
CA GLN A 114 -7.71 -11.06 -12.30
C GLN A 114 -7.25 -10.36 -13.58
N GLY A 115 -7.37 -11.04 -14.71
CA GLY A 115 -7.03 -10.50 -16.03
C GLY A 115 -6.39 -11.54 -16.93
N THR A 116 -6.06 -11.13 -18.16
CA THR A 116 -5.28 -11.94 -19.11
C THR A 116 -3.89 -11.33 -19.26
N ASP A 117 -2.86 -12.20 -19.29
CA ASP A 117 -1.45 -11.82 -19.44
C ASP A 117 -0.99 -10.73 -18.45
N VAL A 118 -1.42 -10.87 -17.20
CA VAL A 118 -1.06 -9.93 -16.12
C VAL A 118 0.42 -10.11 -15.76
N THR A 119 1.16 -9.00 -15.79
CA THR A 119 2.51 -8.88 -15.24
C THR A 119 2.47 -7.83 -14.14
N ALA A 120 2.59 -8.28 -12.89
CA ALA A 120 2.49 -7.42 -11.72
C ALA A 120 3.13 -8.08 -10.48
N SER A 121 3.48 -7.26 -9.51
CA SER A 121 3.65 -7.69 -8.12
C SER A 121 2.49 -7.17 -7.27
N VAL A 122 2.14 -7.87 -6.18
CA VAL A 122 1.22 -7.36 -5.16
C VAL A 122 2.00 -7.32 -3.86
N ASN A 123 2.16 -6.12 -3.30
CA ASN A 123 3.18 -5.91 -2.29
C ASN A 123 2.84 -4.84 -1.25
N TYR A 124 3.46 -4.99 -0.08
CA TYR A 124 3.68 -3.88 0.84
C TYR A 124 4.92 -3.10 0.39
N VAL A 125 4.87 -1.76 0.50
CA VAL A 125 6.01 -0.86 0.30
C VAL A 125 6.29 -0.12 1.59
N LEU A 126 7.51 -0.27 2.11
CA LEU A 126 8.01 0.44 3.28
C LEU A 126 9.20 1.29 2.86
N ASN A 127 9.19 2.58 3.20
CA ASN A 127 10.34 3.46 2.98
C ASN A 127 10.72 4.20 4.24
N GLY A 128 12.00 4.49 4.36
CA GLY A 128 12.50 5.25 5.49
C GLY A 128 13.90 5.77 5.29
N ASN A 129 14.48 6.23 6.39
CA ASN A 129 15.74 6.94 6.36
C ASN A 129 16.64 6.57 7.55
N SER A 130 17.86 6.19 7.22
CA SER A 130 18.87 5.71 8.15
C SER A 130 19.27 6.71 9.24
N ASN A 131 19.13 8.02 8.99
CA ASN A 131 19.53 9.09 9.90
C ASN A 131 18.37 9.89 10.51
N CYS A 132 17.13 9.65 10.08
CA CYS A 132 15.92 10.33 10.54
C CYS A 132 15.86 11.87 10.33
N ILE A 133 16.81 12.44 9.58
CA ILE A 133 17.00 13.90 9.47
C ILE A 133 16.57 14.44 8.11
N ASN A 134 16.78 13.69 7.03
CA ASN A 134 16.46 14.19 5.68
C ASN A 134 14.95 14.01 5.38
N ASP A 135 14.51 14.44 4.19
CA ASP A 135 13.15 14.19 3.69
C ASP A 135 13.14 13.22 2.49
N PHE A 136 14.27 12.55 2.22
CA PHE A 136 14.41 11.56 1.16
C PHE A 136 14.71 10.18 1.74
N PRO A 137 14.06 9.11 1.24
CA PRO A 137 14.34 7.77 1.71
C PRO A 137 15.77 7.36 1.37
N THR A 138 16.42 6.65 2.29
CA THR A 138 17.74 6.01 2.05
C THR A 138 17.62 4.49 1.99
N TRP A 139 16.42 3.96 2.19
CA TRP A 139 16.12 2.56 1.97
C TRP A 139 14.66 2.40 1.55
N SER A 140 14.43 1.31 0.83
CA SER A 140 13.10 0.79 0.51
C SER A 140 13.04 -0.69 0.83
N MET A 141 11.89 -1.15 1.26
CA MET A 141 11.63 -2.57 1.45
C MET A 141 10.26 -2.87 0.85
N SER A 142 10.21 -3.88 0.00
CA SER A 142 8.96 -4.37 -0.56
C SER A 142 8.74 -5.81 -0.13
N ILE A 143 7.50 -6.15 0.24
CA ILE A 143 7.12 -7.52 0.64
C ILE A 143 6.08 -7.98 -0.38
N TRP A 144 6.51 -8.77 -1.35
CA TRP A 144 5.68 -9.26 -2.45
C TRP A 144 4.90 -10.48 -1.98
N LEU A 145 3.61 -10.29 -1.75
CA LEU A 145 2.67 -11.36 -1.46
C LEU A 145 2.20 -12.08 -2.73
N GLY A 146 2.25 -11.42 -3.88
CA GLY A 146 1.86 -12.00 -5.16
C GLY A 146 2.82 -11.62 -6.28
N THR A 147 3.06 -12.54 -7.21
CA THR A 147 3.86 -12.29 -8.41
C THR A 147 3.17 -12.91 -9.63
N PHE A 148 3.06 -12.14 -10.70
CA PHE A 148 2.37 -12.53 -11.94
C PHE A 148 3.28 -12.28 -13.15
N GLY A 149 3.10 -13.06 -14.21
CA GLY A 149 3.81 -12.86 -15.48
C GLY A 149 5.31 -13.20 -15.44
N GLY A 150 5.78 -13.90 -14.40
CA GLY A 150 7.21 -14.22 -14.24
C GLY A 150 8.07 -13.02 -13.83
N LEU A 151 7.46 -11.99 -13.24
CA LEU A 151 8.16 -10.81 -12.75
C LEU A 151 9.20 -11.20 -11.69
N GLU A 152 10.42 -10.68 -11.83
CA GLU A 152 11.51 -10.87 -10.88
C GLU A 152 11.85 -9.55 -10.19
N PRO A 153 12.28 -9.57 -8.92
CA PRO A 153 12.80 -8.39 -8.24
C PRO A 153 14.03 -7.84 -8.99
N ASN A 154 13.91 -6.67 -9.61
CA ASN A 154 14.95 -6.07 -10.42
C ASN A 154 15.15 -4.58 -10.11
N ASP A 155 16.29 -4.05 -10.53
CA ASP A 155 16.57 -2.61 -10.48
C ASP A 155 16.01 -1.85 -11.69
N SER A 156 16.20 -0.53 -11.69
CA SER A 156 15.85 0.35 -12.80
C SER A 156 16.73 0.18 -14.05
N THR A 157 17.50 -0.89 -14.18
CA THR A 157 18.14 -1.29 -15.43
C THR A 157 17.68 -2.67 -15.88
N GLY A 158 16.72 -3.28 -15.16
CA GLY A 158 16.27 -4.64 -15.36
C GLY A 158 17.23 -5.69 -14.82
N LYS A 159 18.23 -5.30 -14.02
CA LYS A 159 19.15 -6.26 -13.39
C LYS A 159 18.45 -6.88 -12.18
N THR A 160 18.29 -8.20 -12.21
CA THR A 160 17.75 -8.98 -11.08
C THR A 160 18.59 -8.78 -9.82
N GLY A 161 17.92 -8.68 -8.66
CA GLY A 161 18.55 -8.61 -7.36
C GLY A 161 19.32 -9.88 -7.00
N ASP A 162 20.26 -9.75 -6.07
CA ASP A 162 20.96 -10.90 -5.51
C ASP A 162 20.05 -11.57 -4.46
N LEU A 163 19.77 -12.87 -4.62
CA LEU A 163 19.13 -13.66 -3.57
C LEU A 163 20.09 -13.76 -2.38
N VAL A 164 19.72 -13.18 -1.24
CA VAL A 164 20.55 -13.13 -0.03
C VAL A 164 20.15 -14.14 1.03
N ASP A 165 18.88 -14.52 1.10
CA ASP A 165 18.39 -15.51 2.07
C ASP A 165 17.03 -16.11 1.68
N THR A 166 16.59 -17.12 2.42
CA THR A 166 15.21 -17.61 2.46
C THR A 166 14.74 -17.61 3.92
N VAL A 167 13.60 -16.99 4.19
CA VAL A 167 13.06 -16.80 5.54
C VAL A 167 11.62 -17.29 5.64
N ASP A 168 11.21 -17.74 6.83
CA ASP A 168 9.81 -17.98 7.17
C ASP A 168 9.32 -16.86 8.09
N MET A 169 8.39 -16.03 7.62
CA MET A 169 7.83 -14.89 8.38
C MET A 169 6.31 -14.93 8.34
N ALA A 170 5.67 -14.78 9.50
CA ALA A 170 4.22 -14.91 9.65
C ALA A 170 3.62 -16.19 9.01
N GLY A 171 4.37 -17.29 8.98
CA GLY A 171 3.96 -18.57 8.39
C GLY A 171 4.06 -18.66 6.87
N VAL A 172 4.71 -17.69 6.22
CA VAL A 172 4.96 -17.65 4.77
C VAL A 172 6.46 -17.73 4.49
N ALA A 173 6.83 -18.58 3.53
CA ALA A 173 8.20 -18.69 3.04
C ALA A 173 8.49 -17.60 1.99
N PHE A 174 9.49 -16.76 2.27
CA PHE A 174 9.95 -15.69 1.40
C PHE A 174 11.39 -15.94 0.94
N ASP A 175 11.64 -15.70 -0.34
CA ASP A 175 12.98 -15.50 -0.88
C ASP A 175 13.34 -14.00 -0.75
N VAL A 176 14.49 -13.69 -0.15
CA VAL A 176 14.89 -12.31 0.14
C VAL A 176 15.93 -11.87 -0.88
N TYR A 177 15.61 -10.82 -1.62
CA TYR A 177 16.47 -10.24 -2.63
C TYR A 177 17.01 -8.89 -2.17
N ARG A 178 18.27 -8.63 -2.47
CA ARG A 178 18.91 -7.33 -2.31
C ARG A 178 19.16 -6.73 -3.68
N ILE A 179 18.59 -5.55 -3.91
CA ILE A 179 18.71 -4.83 -5.18
C ILE A 179 19.52 -3.55 -4.93
N PRO A 180 20.74 -3.43 -5.50
CA PRO A 180 21.50 -2.19 -5.46
C PRO A 180 20.91 -1.19 -6.47
N ASP A 181 20.72 0.07 -6.08
CA ASP A 181 20.25 1.11 -7.01
C ASP A 181 21.33 1.46 -8.07
N PRO A 182 21.05 1.26 -9.38
CA PRO A 182 21.99 1.54 -10.46
C PRO A 182 22.13 3.05 -10.75
N SER A 183 21.24 3.89 -10.22
CA SER A 183 21.22 5.35 -10.45
C SER A 183 22.23 6.13 -9.59
N GLY A 184 22.93 5.46 -8.67
CA GLY A 184 23.91 6.08 -7.77
C GLY A 184 23.29 6.82 -6.58
N TRP A 185 21.97 6.76 -6.42
CA TRP A 185 21.31 7.14 -5.18
C TRP A 185 21.61 6.11 -4.08
N PRO A 186 21.79 6.53 -2.81
CA PRO A 186 22.05 5.63 -1.70
C PRO A 186 20.77 4.91 -1.25
N LEU A 187 19.96 4.40 -2.18
CA LEU A 187 18.80 3.58 -1.90
C LEU A 187 19.23 2.12 -1.98
N VAL A 188 19.16 1.40 -0.86
CA VAL A 188 19.19 -0.06 -0.87
C VAL A 188 17.75 -0.54 -0.84
N MET A 189 17.42 -1.45 -1.74
CA MET A 189 16.10 -2.05 -1.82
C MET A 189 16.18 -3.52 -1.41
N TRP A 190 15.30 -3.92 -0.50
CA TRP A 190 15.09 -5.33 -0.16
C TRP A 190 13.71 -5.77 -0.65
N VAL A 191 13.63 -6.93 -1.27
CA VAL A 191 12.37 -7.52 -1.70
C VAL A 191 12.21 -8.89 -1.06
N PHE A 192 11.19 -9.05 -0.23
CA PHE A 192 10.77 -10.34 0.32
C PHE A 192 9.70 -10.91 -0.61
N GLN A 193 10.06 -11.86 -1.46
CA GLN A 193 9.16 -12.47 -2.43
C GLN A 193 8.58 -13.77 -1.90
N ALA A 194 7.26 -13.81 -1.68
CA ALA A 194 6.59 -15.04 -1.27
C ALA A 194 6.73 -16.10 -2.37
N ARG A 195 7.06 -17.34 -1.99
CA ARG A 195 7.22 -18.45 -2.95
C ARG A 195 5.90 -18.89 -3.59
N GLU A 196 4.80 -18.61 -2.93
CA GLU A 196 3.44 -18.84 -3.42
C GLU A 196 2.60 -17.58 -3.18
N ASN A 197 1.64 -17.31 -4.07
CA ASN A 197 0.77 -16.16 -3.93
C ASN A 197 -0.07 -16.25 -2.65
N GLN A 198 0.06 -15.25 -1.78
CA GLN A 198 -0.66 -15.10 -0.52
C GLN A 198 -1.80 -14.09 -0.69
N THR A 199 -2.97 -14.55 -1.15
CA THR A 199 -4.16 -13.68 -1.34
C THR A 199 -4.80 -13.21 -0.02
N SER A 200 -4.36 -13.79 1.10
CA SER A 200 -4.72 -13.39 2.46
C SER A 200 -3.45 -13.47 3.29
N PHE A 201 -3.08 -12.38 3.95
CA PHE A 201 -1.89 -12.29 4.78
C PHE A 201 -2.19 -11.52 6.06
N SER A 202 -1.69 -12.01 7.19
CA SER A 202 -1.67 -11.27 8.44
C SER A 202 -0.38 -11.56 9.17
N GLY A 203 0.24 -10.51 9.72
CA GLY A 203 1.52 -10.58 10.37
C GLY A 203 1.93 -9.24 10.96
N ASP A 204 3.18 -9.16 11.41
CA ASP A 204 3.78 -7.94 11.95
C ASP A 204 4.93 -7.48 11.05
N LEU A 205 4.77 -6.32 10.43
CA LEU A 205 5.77 -5.76 9.50
C LEU A 205 7.07 -5.36 10.21
N VAL A 206 7.06 -5.22 11.55
CA VAL A 206 8.29 -4.93 12.30
C VAL A 206 9.28 -6.11 12.24
N GLU A 207 8.80 -7.34 12.03
CA GLU A 207 9.66 -8.52 11.93
C GLU A 207 10.57 -8.45 10.71
N PHE A 208 10.05 -7.99 9.57
CA PHE A 208 10.79 -7.80 8.33
C PHE A 208 11.85 -6.70 8.48
N LEU A 209 11.48 -5.57 9.10
CA LEU A 209 12.41 -4.46 9.36
C LEU A 209 13.55 -4.89 10.29
N LYS A 210 13.23 -5.63 11.36
CA LYS A 210 14.23 -6.18 12.29
C LYS A 210 15.18 -7.13 11.59
N TRP A 211 14.65 -8.06 10.78
CA TRP A 211 15.48 -8.97 10.00
C TRP A 211 16.47 -8.22 9.11
N VAL A 212 16.03 -7.19 8.37
CA VAL A 212 16.94 -6.40 7.53
C VAL A 212 18.00 -5.72 8.39
N GLY A 213 17.61 -5.07 9.48
CA GLY A 213 18.56 -4.40 10.37
C GLY A 213 19.63 -5.34 10.96
N GLU A 214 19.23 -6.55 11.33
CA GLU A 214 20.10 -7.56 11.96
C GLU A 214 20.96 -8.32 10.94
N ASN A 215 20.33 -8.89 9.91
CA ASN A 215 21.00 -9.77 8.95
C ASN A 215 21.85 -9.01 7.92
N GLU A 216 21.39 -7.85 7.48
CA GLU A 216 22.12 -7.04 6.50
C GLU A 216 23.08 -6.05 7.18
N SER A 217 23.07 -6.01 8.53
CA SER A 217 23.92 -5.13 9.34
C SER A 217 23.80 -3.65 8.96
N VAL A 218 22.57 -3.20 8.71
CA VAL A 218 22.25 -1.83 8.27
C VAL A 218 21.45 -1.08 9.33
N ALA A 219 21.77 0.19 9.52
CA ALA A 219 20.95 1.08 10.36
C ALA A 219 19.78 1.62 9.53
N LEU A 220 18.57 1.11 9.75
CA LEU A 220 17.36 1.58 9.07
C LEU A 220 16.87 2.94 9.61
N GLY A 221 17.26 3.36 10.81
CA GLY A 221 16.84 4.65 11.37
C GLY A 221 15.33 4.68 11.62
N CYS A 222 14.56 5.38 10.79
CA CYS A 222 13.11 5.55 10.94
C CYS A 222 12.30 5.12 9.72
N LEU A 223 11.08 4.64 9.97
CA LEU A 223 10.03 4.39 8.97
C LEU A 223 9.24 5.68 8.69
N TRP A 224 8.93 5.95 7.42
CA TRP A 224 8.15 7.13 7.01
C TRP A 224 6.92 6.82 6.19
N TYR A 225 6.97 5.73 5.43
CA TYR A 225 5.92 5.39 4.50
C TYR A 225 5.66 3.90 4.60
N LEU A 226 4.37 3.56 4.64
CA LEU A 226 3.85 2.22 4.54
C LEU A 226 2.64 2.27 3.63
N ALA A 227 2.65 1.48 2.57
CA ALA A 227 1.49 1.26 1.72
C ALA A 227 1.37 -0.21 1.32
N ALA A 228 0.18 -0.59 0.88
CA ALA A 228 -0.10 -1.88 0.26
C ALA A 228 -0.77 -1.63 -1.10
N GLY A 229 -0.29 -2.29 -2.15
CA GLY A 229 -0.78 -2.08 -3.52
C GLY A 229 -0.23 -3.08 -4.53
N ALA A 230 -0.36 -2.77 -5.82
CA ALA A 230 0.16 -3.62 -6.88
C ALA A 230 1.01 -2.83 -7.85
N ASP A 231 2.25 -3.26 -8.12
CA ASP A 231 3.09 -2.70 -9.17
C ASP A 231 2.70 -3.36 -10.49
N ILE A 232 1.98 -2.65 -11.35
CA ILE A 232 1.40 -3.21 -12.57
C ILE A 232 2.22 -2.76 -13.78
N TYR A 233 2.70 -3.75 -14.54
CA TYR A 233 3.49 -3.55 -15.77
C TYR A 233 2.64 -3.84 -17.02
N GLY A 234 1.72 -4.81 -16.92
CA GLY A 234 0.99 -5.32 -18.07
C GLY A 234 -0.27 -6.11 -17.70
N GLY A 235 -1.20 -6.21 -18.66
CA GLY A 235 -2.39 -7.05 -18.58
C GLY A 235 -3.57 -6.45 -19.34
N THR A 236 -4.54 -7.26 -19.72
CA THR A 236 -5.79 -6.81 -20.36
C THR A 236 -7.01 -7.24 -19.57
N GLY A 237 -7.99 -6.32 -19.44
CA GLY A 237 -9.19 -6.55 -18.63
C GLY A 237 -8.83 -6.91 -17.19
N GLY A 238 -7.78 -6.30 -16.66
CA GLY A 238 -7.25 -6.59 -15.34
C GLY A 238 -8.08 -5.95 -14.25
N THR A 239 -8.22 -6.64 -13.12
CA THR A 239 -8.81 -6.09 -11.91
C THR A 239 -7.96 -6.49 -10.72
N PHE A 240 -7.41 -5.49 -10.03
CA PHE A 240 -6.82 -5.64 -8.72
C PHE A 240 -7.84 -5.22 -7.66
N THR A 241 -8.09 -6.09 -6.68
CA THR A 241 -9.06 -5.81 -5.61
C THR A 241 -8.42 -6.03 -4.25
N THR A 242 -8.52 -5.04 -3.38
CA THR A 242 -8.29 -5.15 -1.94
C THR A 242 -9.66 -5.19 -1.26
N SER A 243 -10.08 -6.37 -0.81
CA SER A 243 -11.36 -6.50 -0.10
C SER A 243 -11.29 -5.95 1.31
N GLU A 244 -10.11 -6.04 1.95
CA GLU A 244 -9.83 -5.41 3.22
C GLU A 244 -8.32 -5.26 3.40
N PHE A 245 -7.86 -4.05 3.71
CA PHE A 245 -6.49 -3.78 4.15
C PHE A 245 -6.53 -3.02 5.47
N SER A 246 -5.72 -3.47 6.43
CA SER A 246 -5.44 -2.75 7.66
C SER A 246 -3.95 -2.80 8.00
N ALA A 247 -3.43 -1.70 8.51
CA ALA A 247 -2.11 -1.64 9.14
C ALA A 247 -2.07 -0.50 10.17
N LYS A 248 -1.35 -0.73 11.27
CA LYS A 248 -1.23 0.27 12.35
C LYS A 248 0.17 0.31 12.91
N GLN A 249 0.71 1.49 13.14
CA GLN A 249 1.97 1.64 13.86
C GLN A 249 1.69 1.64 15.38
N ILE A 250 2.41 0.80 16.12
CA ILE A 250 2.38 0.75 17.57
C ILE A 250 3.81 1.02 18.07
N LEU A 251 3.98 2.16 18.73
CA LEU A 251 5.24 2.55 19.33
C LEU A 251 5.28 2.12 20.80
N ALA A 252 6.47 1.77 21.27
CA ALA A 252 6.70 1.53 22.68
C ALA A 252 6.31 2.77 23.49
N SER A 253 5.51 2.59 24.54
CA SER A 253 5.19 3.67 25.47
C SER A 253 6.46 4.12 26.19
N ALA A 254 6.76 5.42 26.09
CA ALA A 254 7.86 6.08 26.80
C ALA A 254 7.71 6.03 28.34
#